data_AF-A0A8T9BJ25-F1
#
_entry.id   AF-A0A8T9BJ25-F1
#
_cell.length_a   1.000
_cell.length_b   1.000
_cell.length_c   1.000
_cell.angle_alpha   90.00
_cell.angle_beta   90.00
_cell.angle_gamma   90.00
#
_symmetry.space_group_name_H-M   'P 1'
#
loop_
_entity.id
_entity.type
_entity.pdbx_description
1 polymer ?
#
loop_
_entity_poly.entity_id
_entity_poly.type
_entity_poly.pdbx_seq_one_letter_code
_entity_poly.pdbx_strand_id
1 'polypeptide(L)'
;MALNTYDPTSLNILPDELLLTILSHLDIPDLLSTTRTSHRLRTLSLDPLLHTTRLHRASTTLSYSLPLRPSLAQLMAHRIYITRTTLAARHLGRNLIKIKLNRSLLKRPSKEELVGRGVLPRECVVEGLAPGLVEVKRRVERERVKDTLREWVGEWRRRGWESRKGEEVRPDVGRLVRRFARDRDRDREGGKNSRWGRAVGDGGGEG
;
A
#
# COMPACT_ATOMS: atom_id res chain seq x y z
N MET A 1 27.30 -55.92 -53.14
CA MET A 1 28.32 -55.34 -52.25
C MET A 1 27.67 -54.18 -51.51
N ALA A 2 27.25 -54.40 -50.27
CA ALA A 2 26.52 -53.40 -49.49
C ALA A 2 27.49 -52.35 -48.94
N LEU A 3 27.19 -51.09 -49.20
CA LEU A 3 27.95 -49.94 -48.70
C LEU A 3 27.78 -49.86 -47.18
N ASN A 4 28.91 -49.93 -46.47
CA ASN A 4 28.98 -49.81 -45.03
C ASN A 4 28.71 -48.34 -44.66
N THR A 5 27.46 -48.02 -44.37
CA THR A 5 27.05 -46.70 -43.86
C THR A 5 27.54 -46.59 -42.41
N TYR A 6 28.76 -46.14 -42.22
CA TYR A 6 29.21 -45.65 -40.92
C TYR A 6 28.44 -44.37 -40.62
N ASP A 7 27.38 -44.48 -39.82
CA ASP A 7 26.69 -43.32 -39.27
C ASP A 7 27.54 -42.81 -38.08
N PRO A 8 28.32 -41.72 -38.25
CA PRO A 8 29.25 -41.24 -37.23
C PRO A 8 28.56 -40.72 -35.97
N THR A 9 27.22 -40.70 -35.95
CA THR A 9 26.40 -40.23 -34.84
C THR A 9 25.84 -41.36 -33.96
N SER A 10 26.16 -42.62 -34.28
CA SER A 10 25.65 -43.77 -33.54
C SER A 10 26.31 -43.94 -32.17
N LEU A 11 25.48 -44.04 -31.12
CA LEU A 11 25.87 -44.35 -29.73
C LEU A 11 26.74 -45.62 -29.61
N ASN A 12 26.64 -46.53 -30.57
CA ASN A 12 27.39 -47.79 -30.62
C ASN A 12 28.88 -47.61 -30.97
N ILE A 13 29.30 -46.41 -31.41
CA ILE A 13 30.70 -46.10 -31.75
C ILE A 13 31.48 -45.62 -30.52
N LEU A 14 30.78 -45.11 -29.49
CA LEU A 14 31.43 -44.61 -28.28
C LEU A 14 32.12 -45.77 -27.52
N PRO A 15 33.26 -45.53 -26.86
CA PRO A 15 33.86 -46.45 -25.90
C PRO A 15 32.96 -46.74 -24.69
N ASP A 16 33.15 -47.90 -24.05
CA ASP A 16 32.35 -48.34 -22.89
C ASP A 16 32.46 -47.38 -21.71
N GLU A 17 33.62 -46.73 -21.52
CA GLU A 17 33.88 -45.77 -20.44
C GLU A 17 32.99 -44.53 -20.55
N LEU A 18 32.80 -44.03 -21.78
CA LEU A 18 31.93 -42.88 -22.04
C LEU A 18 30.47 -43.26 -21.84
N LEU A 19 30.07 -44.46 -22.29
CA LEU A 19 28.72 -44.97 -22.07
C LEU A 19 28.43 -45.16 -20.58
N LEU A 20 29.34 -45.77 -19.81
CA LEU A 20 29.20 -45.93 -18.36
C LEU A 20 29.10 -44.58 -17.64
N THR A 21 29.86 -43.58 -18.09
CA THR A 21 29.77 -42.21 -17.56
C THR A 21 28.38 -41.62 -17.81
N ILE A 22 27.85 -41.74 -19.02
CA ILE A 22 26.49 -41.27 -19.37
C ILE A 22 25.43 -42.02 -18.53
N LEU A 23 25.49 -43.35 -18.51
CA LEU A 23 24.56 -44.20 -17.77
C LEU A 23 24.60 -43.94 -16.25
N SER A 24 25.73 -43.48 -15.71
CA SER A 24 25.86 -43.12 -14.30
C SER A 24 24.99 -41.92 -13.87
N HIS A 25 24.58 -41.09 -14.83
CA HIS A 25 23.74 -39.91 -14.61
C HIS A 25 22.26 -40.13 -14.92
N LEU A 26 21.89 -41.30 -15.46
CA LEU A 26 20.50 -41.62 -15.73
C LEU A 26 19.77 -42.09 -14.46
N ASP A 27 18.48 -41.79 -14.39
CA ASP A 27 17.60 -42.30 -13.36
C ASP A 27 17.34 -43.81 -13.54
N ILE A 28 16.91 -44.48 -12.47
CA ILE A 28 16.61 -45.92 -12.48
C ILE A 28 15.64 -46.34 -13.60
N PRO A 29 14.50 -45.65 -13.85
CA PRO A 29 13.60 -46.01 -14.97
C PRO A 29 14.25 -45.84 -16.35
N ASP A 30 15.08 -44.82 -16.53
CA ASP A 30 15.75 -44.56 -17.80
C ASP A 30 16.83 -45.60 -18.07
N LEU A 31 17.59 -45.96 -17.03
CA LEU A 31 18.57 -47.03 -17.09
C LEU A 31 17.93 -48.37 -17.45
N LEU A 32 16.78 -48.71 -16.84
CA LEU A 32 16.01 -49.89 -17.20
C LEU A 32 15.53 -49.83 -18.66
N SER A 33 15.15 -48.65 -19.16
CA SER A 33 14.75 -48.48 -20.55
C SER A 33 15.90 -48.76 -21.51
N THR A 34 17.14 -48.38 -21.16
CA THR A 34 18.33 -48.69 -21.98
C THR A 34 18.62 -50.19 -22.11
N THR A 35 18.19 -51.02 -21.14
CA THR A 35 18.37 -52.49 -21.21
C THR A 35 17.56 -53.15 -22.33
N ARG A 36 16.56 -52.44 -22.86
CA ARG A 36 15.62 -52.92 -23.89
C ARG A 36 15.98 -52.45 -25.29
N THR A 37 16.89 -51.48 -25.42
CA THR A 37 17.24 -50.87 -26.71
C THR A 37 18.45 -51.51 -27.37
N SER A 38 19.42 -52.04 -26.59
CA SER A 38 20.62 -52.69 -27.11
C SER A 38 21.18 -53.71 -26.12
N HIS A 39 21.73 -54.81 -26.63
CA HIS A 39 22.43 -55.82 -25.82
C HIS A 39 23.68 -55.24 -25.12
N ARG A 40 24.41 -54.33 -25.79
CA ARG A 40 25.58 -53.68 -25.21
C ARG A 40 25.19 -52.78 -24.05
N LEU A 41 24.16 -51.94 -24.24
CA LEU A 41 23.62 -51.10 -23.18
C LEU A 41 23.03 -51.92 -22.04
N ARG A 42 22.41 -53.06 -22.32
CA ARG A 42 21.95 -54.01 -21.29
C ARG A 42 23.09 -54.51 -20.41
N THR A 43 24.23 -54.86 -20.98
CA THR A 43 25.38 -55.32 -20.19
C THR A 43 25.98 -54.19 -19.36
N LEU A 44 26.17 -53.01 -19.94
CA LEU A 44 26.74 -51.85 -19.23
C LEU A 44 25.81 -51.27 -18.16
N SER A 45 24.50 -51.29 -18.40
CA SER A 45 23.49 -50.80 -17.43
C SER A 45 23.32 -51.71 -16.23
N LEU A 46 23.70 -52.99 -16.34
CA LEU A 46 23.69 -53.98 -15.26
C LEU A 46 25.07 -54.13 -14.59
N ASP A 47 26.05 -53.31 -14.97
CA ASP A 47 27.41 -53.36 -14.42
C ASP A 47 27.42 -53.00 -12.92
N PRO A 48 27.95 -53.86 -12.03
CA PRO A 48 28.11 -53.55 -10.61
C PRO A 48 28.97 -52.29 -10.34
N LEU A 49 29.96 -51.98 -11.19
CA LEU A 49 30.81 -50.80 -11.00
C LEU A 49 30.04 -49.49 -11.21
N LEU A 50 29.10 -49.48 -12.15
CA LEU A 50 28.18 -48.36 -12.34
C LEU A 50 27.33 -48.14 -11.09
N HIS A 51 26.75 -49.22 -10.53
CA HIS A 51 25.85 -49.13 -9.39
C HIS A 51 26.57 -48.75 -8.09
N THR A 52 27.78 -49.26 -7.87
CA THR A 52 28.63 -48.86 -6.73
C THR A 52 29.02 -47.39 -6.81
N THR A 53 29.38 -46.90 -7.99
CA THR A 53 29.68 -45.47 -8.22
C THR A 53 28.46 -44.58 -7.95
N ARG A 54 27.28 -44.97 -8.44
CA ARG A 54 26.03 -44.24 -8.18
C ARG A 54 25.68 -44.23 -6.69
N LEU A 55 25.85 -45.35 -5.99
CA LEU A 55 25.62 -45.44 -4.55
C LEU A 55 26.58 -44.53 -3.78
N HIS A 56 27.88 -44.54 -4.12
CA HIS A 56 28.87 -43.66 -3.49
C HIS A 56 28.55 -42.18 -3.70
N ARG A 57 28.18 -41.79 -4.93
CA ARG A 57 27.75 -40.42 -5.24
C ARG A 57 26.51 -40.03 -4.46
N ALA A 58 25.49 -40.89 -4.43
CA ALA A 58 24.27 -40.63 -3.66
C ALA A 58 24.56 -40.49 -2.16
N SER A 59 25.41 -41.37 -1.60
CA SER A 59 25.84 -41.31 -0.19
C SER A 59 26.57 -40.01 0.12
N THR A 60 27.48 -39.57 -0.75
CA THR A 60 28.22 -38.32 -0.61
C THR A 60 27.27 -37.11 -0.65
N THR A 61 26.37 -37.07 -1.64
CA THR A 61 25.37 -36.01 -1.79
C THR A 61 24.42 -35.93 -0.59
N LEU A 62 23.95 -37.08 -0.09
CA LEU A 62 23.09 -37.13 1.10
C LEU A 62 23.85 -36.67 2.35
N SER A 63 25.10 -37.11 2.53
CA SER A 63 25.94 -36.70 3.67
C SER A 63 26.17 -35.19 3.71
N TYR A 64 26.27 -34.54 2.55
CA TYR A 64 26.39 -33.08 2.44
C TYR A 64 25.04 -32.35 2.58
N SER A 65 23.97 -32.87 1.98
CA SER A 65 22.68 -32.16 1.91
C SER A 65 21.82 -32.31 3.17
N LEU A 66 21.92 -33.42 3.90
CA LEU A 66 21.12 -33.66 5.10
C LEU A 66 21.38 -32.62 6.22
N PRO A 67 22.63 -32.20 6.51
CA PRO A 67 22.90 -31.16 7.50
C PRO A 67 22.39 -29.76 7.10
N LEU A 68 22.33 -29.47 5.80
CA LEU A 68 21.80 -28.19 5.27
C LEU A 68 20.27 -28.10 5.37
N ARG A 69 19.61 -29.21 5.73
CA ARG A 69 18.15 -29.27 5.83
C ARG A 69 17.66 -28.38 7.00
N PRO A 70 16.68 -27.49 6.77
CA PRO A 70 16.09 -26.70 7.84
C PRO A 70 15.39 -27.60 8.87
N SER A 71 15.39 -27.14 10.13
CA SER A 71 14.75 -27.87 11.22
C SER A 71 13.23 -27.93 11.04
N LEU A 72 12.60 -28.93 11.66
CA LEU A 72 11.14 -29.07 11.63
C LEU A 72 10.44 -27.80 12.15
N ALA A 73 10.99 -27.18 13.21
CA ALA A 73 10.48 -25.95 13.77
C ALA A 73 10.53 -24.79 12.77
N GLN A 74 11.62 -24.65 12.00
CA GLN A 74 11.73 -23.65 10.93
C GLN A 74 10.71 -23.90 9.82
N LEU A 75 10.52 -25.16 9.41
CA LEU A 75 9.52 -25.51 8.39
C LEU A 75 8.09 -25.21 8.85
N MET A 76 7.78 -25.41 10.14
CA MET A 76 6.50 -25.04 10.74
C MET A 76 6.34 -23.51 10.81
N ALA A 77 7.38 -22.78 11.19
CA ALA A 77 7.38 -21.32 11.23
C ALA A 77 7.14 -20.70 9.84
N HIS A 78 7.78 -21.25 8.81
CA HIS A 78 7.56 -20.85 7.41
C HIS A 78 6.26 -21.38 6.80
N ARG A 79 5.44 -22.10 7.57
CA ARG A 79 4.16 -22.70 7.12
C ARG A 79 4.32 -23.67 5.94
N ILE A 80 5.50 -24.27 5.79
CA ILE A 80 5.80 -25.30 4.79
C ILE A 80 5.34 -26.67 5.32
N TYR A 81 5.70 -26.99 6.56
CA TYR A 81 5.23 -28.21 7.21
C TYR A 81 3.94 -27.94 8.00
N ILE A 82 2.86 -28.62 7.64
CA ILE A 82 1.53 -28.43 8.21
C ILE A 82 1.11 -29.72 8.90
N THR A 83 0.92 -29.67 10.21
CA THR A 83 0.36 -30.78 10.99
C THR A 83 -1.16 -30.88 10.77
N ARG A 84 -1.74 -32.05 11.04
CA ARG A 84 -3.21 -32.25 11.01
C ARG A 84 -3.95 -31.23 11.90
N THR A 85 -3.38 -30.91 13.07
CA THR A 85 -3.94 -29.94 14.01
C THR A 85 -3.91 -28.52 13.46
N THR A 86 -2.79 -28.08 12.87
CA THR A 86 -2.69 -26.76 12.24
C THR A 86 -3.61 -26.62 11.03
N LEU A 87 -3.79 -27.68 10.24
CA LEU A 87 -4.76 -27.70 9.14
C LEU A 87 -6.19 -27.51 9.65
N ALA A 88 -6.59 -28.29 10.67
CA ALA A 88 -7.91 -28.18 11.30
C ALA A 88 -8.14 -26.77 11.88
N ALA A 89 -7.14 -26.22 12.60
CA ALA A 89 -7.19 -24.87 13.14
C ALA A 89 -7.32 -23.80 12.03
N ARG A 90 -6.64 -23.95 10.90
CA ARG A 90 -6.78 -23.04 9.75
C ARG A 90 -8.17 -23.10 9.14
N HIS A 91 -8.75 -24.30 9.03
CA HIS A 91 -10.11 -24.46 8.51
C HIS A 91 -11.13 -23.80 9.45
N LEU A 92 -11.03 -24.05 10.75
CA LEU A 92 -11.86 -23.40 11.75
C LEU A 92 -11.69 -21.87 11.74
N GLY A 93 -10.45 -21.38 11.72
CA GLY A 93 -10.14 -19.95 11.65
C GLY A 93 -10.77 -19.28 10.43
N ARG A 94 -10.71 -19.91 9.26
CA ARG A 94 -11.38 -19.42 8.04
C ARG A 94 -12.89 -19.38 8.20
N ASN A 95 -13.50 -20.40 8.80
CA ASN A 95 -14.94 -20.43 9.03
C ASN A 95 -15.38 -19.35 10.02
N LEU A 96 -14.61 -19.11 11.08
CA LEU A 96 -14.88 -18.04 12.03
C LEU A 96 -14.73 -16.65 11.37
N ILE A 97 -13.72 -16.44 10.54
CA ILE A 97 -13.57 -15.21 9.75
C ILE A 97 -14.76 -15.04 8.80
N LYS A 98 -15.19 -16.10 8.12
CA LYS A 98 -16.36 -16.08 7.22
C LYS A 98 -17.62 -15.69 7.96
N ILE A 99 -17.88 -16.30 9.13
CA ILE A 99 -19.05 -15.97 9.97
C ILE A 99 -18.97 -14.51 10.43
N LYS A 100 -17.80 -14.05 10.90
CA LYS A 100 -17.59 -12.66 11.33
C LYS A 100 -17.84 -11.68 10.19
N LEU A 101 -17.25 -11.95 9.03
CA LEU A 101 -17.41 -11.11 7.83
C LEU A 101 -18.86 -11.06 7.38
N ASN A 102 -19.56 -12.20 7.31
CA ASN A 102 -20.98 -12.23 6.96
C ASN A 102 -21.81 -11.36 7.91
N ARG A 103 -21.57 -11.43 9.22
CA ARG A 103 -22.25 -10.56 10.21
C ARG A 103 -21.91 -9.09 10.02
N SER A 104 -20.65 -8.75 9.72
CA SER A 104 -20.22 -7.38 9.46
C SER A 104 -20.78 -6.82 8.16
N LEU A 105 -20.92 -7.64 7.12
CA LEU A 105 -21.49 -7.23 5.83
C LEU A 105 -22.98 -6.91 5.95
N LEU A 106 -23.74 -7.63 6.79
CA LEU A 106 -25.13 -7.30 7.06
C LEU A 106 -25.30 -5.94 7.75
N LYS A 107 -24.30 -5.51 8.53
CA LYS A 107 -24.29 -4.21 9.23
C LYS A 107 -23.55 -3.13 8.43
N ARG A 108 -23.30 -3.34 7.14
CA ARG A 108 -22.51 -2.42 6.33
C ARG A 108 -23.28 -1.11 6.12
N PRO A 109 -22.74 0.05 6.53
CA PRO A 109 -23.37 1.34 6.31
C PRO A 109 -23.42 1.66 4.81
N SER A 110 -24.43 2.43 4.40
CA SER A 110 -24.54 2.87 3.01
C SER A 110 -23.47 3.92 2.67
N LYS A 111 -23.25 4.15 1.36
CA LYS A 111 -22.28 5.16 0.89
C LYS A 111 -22.69 6.57 1.31
N GLU A 112 -23.99 6.86 1.38
CA GLU A 112 -24.57 8.13 1.82
C GLU A 112 -24.33 8.34 3.32
N GLU A 113 -24.51 7.29 4.13
CA GLU A 113 -24.24 7.33 5.57
C GLU A 113 -22.75 7.58 5.85
N LEU A 114 -21.86 7.01 5.05
CA LEU A 114 -20.41 7.27 5.15
C LEU A 114 -20.03 8.72 4.79
N VAL A 115 -20.74 9.34 3.86
CA VAL A 115 -20.59 10.78 3.56
C VAL A 115 -21.11 11.62 4.72
N GLY A 116 -22.27 11.27 5.28
CA GLY A 116 -22.86 11.94 6.45
C GLY A 116 -21.96 11.87 7.68
N ARG A 117 -21.23 10.77 7.87
CA ARG A 117 -20.22 10.61 8.94
C ARG A 117 -18.86 11.23 8.63
N GLY A 118 -18.67 11.84 7.45
CA GLY A 118 -17.41 12.47 7.03
C GLY A 118 -16.27 11.50 6.70
N VAL A 119 -16.55 10.20 6.57
CA VAL A 119 -15.54 9.17 6.25
C VAL A 119 -15.24 9.17 4.75
N LEU A 120 -16.27 9.26 3.92
CA LEU A 120 -16.14 9.28 2.46
C LEU A 120 -16.36 10.70 1.92
N PRO A 121 -15.49 11.23 1.04
CA PRO A 121 -15.73 12.48 0.33
C PRO A 121 -17.04 12.42 -0.47
N ARG A 122 -17.86 13.47 -0.38
CA ARG A 122 -19.12 13.58 -1.14
C ARG A 122 -18.90 13.48 -2.65
N GLU A 123 -17.75 13.96 -3.11
CA GLU A 123 -17.33 13.99 -4.52
C GLU A 123 -17.23 12.56 -5.09
N CYS A 124 -16.86 11.57 -4.27
CA CYS A 124 -16.78 10.18 -4.70
C CYS A 124 -18.15 9.55 -4.96
N VAL A 125 -19.19 9.98 -4.24
CA VAL A 125 -20.53 9.38 -4.31
C VAL A 125 -21.43 10.12 -5.27
N VAL A 126 -21.42 11.45 -5.21
CA VAL A 126 -22.31 12.31 -5.98
C VAL A 126 -21.80 12.52 -7.40
N GLU A 127 -20.50 12.74 -7.57
CA GLU A 127 -19.91 13.04 -8.87
C GLU A 127 -19.19 11.84 -9.49
N GLY A 128 -19.12 10.71 -8.78
CA GLY A 128 -18.41 9.52 -9.22
C GLY A 128 -16.90 9.72 -9.35
N LEU A 129 -16.32 10.71 -8.67
CA LEU A 129 -14.90 11.01 -8.76
C LEU A 129 -14.08 9.87 -8.12
N ALA A 130 -13.04 9.41 -8.82
CA ALA A 130 -12.14 8.41 -8.26
C ALA A 130 -11.46 8.92 -6.98
N PRO A 131 -11.31 8.09 -5.92
CA PRO A 131 -10.71 8.52 -4.65
C PRO A 131 -9.32 9.16 -4.80
N GLY A 132 -8.51 8.67 -5.74
CA GLY A 132 -7.17 9.22 -6.01
C GLY A 132 -7.17 10.64 -6.60
N LEU A 133 -8.28 11.11 -7.15
CA LEU A 133 -8.40 12.45 -7.76
C LEU A 133 -9.05 13.49 -6.83
N VAL A 134 -9.66 13.06 -5.73
CA VAL A 134 -10.35 13.96 -4.79
C VAL A 134 -9.42 15.04 -4.27
N GLU A 135 -8.21 14.67 -3.88
CA GLU A 135 -7.24 15.62 -3.36
C GLU A 135 -6.79 16.62 -4.43
N VAL A 136 -6.55 16.16 -5.66
CA VAL A 136 -6.17 17.01 -6.78
C VAL A 136 -7.28 18.00 -7.09
N LYS A 137 -8.53 17.54 -7.18
CA LYS A 137 -9.69 18.40 -7.37
C LYS A 137 -9.79 19.44 -6.26
N ARG A 138 -9.78 19.03 -5.00
CA ARG A 138 -9.84 19.95 -3.84
C ARG A 138 -8.66 20.91 -3.80
N ARG A 139 -7.48 20.51 -4.28
CA ARG A 139 -6.32 21.40 -4.39
C ARG A 139 -6.56 22.47 -5.46
N VAL A 140 -7.01 22.06 -6.64
CA VAL A 140 -7.33 23.00 -7.73
C VAL A 140 -8.45 23.96 -7.31
N GLU A 141 -9.51 23.47 -6.66
CA GLU A 141 -10.59 24.31 -6.14
C GLU A 141 -10.08 25.31 -5.09
N ARG A 142 -9.21 24.88 -4.17
CA ARG A 142 -8.59 25.78 -3.20
C ARG A 142 -7.74 26.86 -3.86
N GLU A 143 -6.95 26.52 -4.87
CA GLU A 143 -6.17 27.51 -5.62
C GLU A 143 -7.08 28.49 -6.38
N ARG A 144 -8.12 28.00 -7.05
CA ARG A 144 -9.12 28.87 -7.72
C ARG A 144 -9.76 29.86 -6.75
N VAL A 145 -10.15 29.42 -5.55
CA VAL A 145 -10.71 30.30 -4.52
C VAL A 145 -9.67 31.31 -4.00
N LYS A 146 -8.41 30.91 -3.87
CA LYS A 146 -7.34 31.84 -3.50
C LYS A 146 -7.15 32.91 -4.58
N ASP A 147 -7.17 32.53 -5.85
CA ASP A 147 -6.96 33.45 -6.96
C ASP A 147 -8.08 34.49 -7.06
N THR A 148 -9.35 34.05 -6.95
CA THR A 148 -10.49 34.99 -6.94
C THR A 148 -10.47 35.92 -5.73
N LEU A 149 -10.08 35.43 -4.55
CA LEU A 149 -9.91 36.26 -3.36
C LEU A 149 -8.77 37.27 -3.51
N ARG A 150 -7.66 36.90 -4.17
CA ARG A 150 -6.55 37.84 -4.44
C ARG A 150 -7.00 38.97 -5.36
N GLU A 151 -7.75 38.66 -6.41
CA GLU A 151 -8.32 39.66 -7.32
C GLU A 151 -9.28 40.60 -6.58
N TRP A 152 -10.23 40.03 -5.82
CA TRP A 152 -11.18 40.82 -5.03
C TRP A 152 -10.51 41.75 -4.02
N VAL A 153 -9.51 41.24 -3.27
CA VAL A 153 -8.72 42.07 -2.35
C VAL A 153 -7.93 43.15 -3.10
N GLY A 154 -7.39 42.83 -4.28
CA GLY A 154 -6.68 43.79 -5.13
C GLY A 154 -7.58 44.91 -5.64
N GLU A 155 -8.80 44.59 -6.08
CA GLU A 155 -9.82 45.56 -6.46
C GLU A 155 -10.29 46.40 -5.27
N TRP A 156 -10.53 45.76 -4.13
CA TRP A 156 -10.91 46.46 -2.91
C TRP A 156 -9.82 47.43 -2.46
N ARG A 157 -8.54 47.06 -2.57
CA ARG A 157 -7.40 47.98 -2.34
C ARG A 157 -7.34 49.10 -3.37
N ARG A 158 -7.59 48.83 -4.66
CA ARG A 158 -7.61 49.88 -5.71
C ARG A 158 -8.73 50.90 -5.46
N ARG A 159 -9.95 50.43 -5.19
CA ARG A 159 -11.10 51.28 -4.82
C ARG A 159 -10.88 52.05 -3.52
N GLY A 160 -10.34 51.39 -2.49
CA GLY A 160 -10.02 52.03 -1.21
C GLY A 160 -8.89 53.05 -1.32
N TRP A 161 -7.93 52.83 -2.23
CA TRP A 161 -6.86 53.79 -2.54
C TRP A 161 -7.38 54.97 -3.38
N GLU A 162 -8.27 54.74 -4.35
CA GLU A 162 -8.95 55.79 -5.11
C GLU A 162 -9.82 56.67 -4.20
N SER A 163 -10.56 56.08 -3.24
CA SER A 163 -11.28 56.84 -2.22
C SER A 163 -10.36 57.64 -1.30
N ARG A 164 -9.13 57.17 -1.01
CA ARG A 164 -8.15 57.93 -0.22
C ARG A 164 -7.41 59.01 -1.02
N LYS A 165 -7.21 58.81 -2.32
CA LYS A 165 -6.53 59.77 -3.20
C LYS A 165 -7.43 60.95 -3.59
N GLY A 166 -8.75 60.77 -3.55
CA GLY A 166 -9.74 61.84 -3.72
C GLY A 166 -9.98 62.71 -2.49
N GLU A 167 -9.43 62.35 -1.33
CA GLU A 167 -9.65 63.06 -0.06
C GLU A 167 -8.35 63.19 0.75
N GLU A 168 -7.28 63.70 0.14
CA GLU A 168 -6.22 64.38 0.91
C GLU A 168 -6.65 65.81 1.25
N VAL A 169 -7.83 65.97 1.86
CA VAL A 169 -8.04 67.12 2.75
C VAL A 169 -7.38 66.75 4.05
N ARG A 170 -6.11 67.13 4.21
CA ARG A 170 -5.43 67.08 5.52
C ARG A 170 -6.40 67.68 6.55
N PRO A 171 -6.84 66.93 7.57
CA PRO A 171 -7.77 67.48 8.55
C PRO A 171 -7.11 68.68 9.20
N ASP A 172 -7.70 69.86 9.02
CA ASP A 172 -7.24 71.11 9.62
C ASP A 172 -7.17 70.92 11.14
N VAL A 173 -5.96 70.84 11.67
CA VAL A 173 -5.68 70.66 13.10
C VAL A 173 -6.37 71.76 13.91
N GLY A 174 -6.54 72.96 13.34
CA GLY A 174 -7.27 74.06 13.96
C GLY A 174 -8.78 73.80 14.14
N ARG A 175 -9.39 72.93 13.32
CA ARG A 175 -10.79 72.48 13.52
C ARG A 175 -10.91 71.44 14.62
N LEU A 176 -9.91 70.56 14.77
CA LEU A 176 -9.89 69.56 15.83
C LEU A 176 -9.68 70.20 17.21
N VAL A 177 -8.71 71.11 17.31
CA VAL A 177 -8.43 71.85 18.55
C VAL A 177 -9.65 72.64 19.02
N ARG A 178 -10.41 73.26 18.10
CA ARG A 178 -11.66 73.97 18.45
C ARG A 178 -12.79 73.05 18.91
N ARG A 179 -12.86 71.80 18.44
CA ARG A 179 -13.84 70.82 18.96
C ARG A 179 -13.46 70.36 20.36
N PHE A 180 -12.20 69.99 20.58
CA PHE A 180 -11.73 69.53 21.89
C PHE A 180 -11.76 70.64 22.95
N ALA A 181 -11.52 71.90 22.57
CA ALA A 181 -11.71 73.04 23.47
C ALA A 181 -13.19 73.22 23.86
N ARG A 182 -14.13 73.05 22.91
CA ARG A 182 -15.58 73.13 23.19
C ARG A 182 -16.11 71.99 24.06
N ASP A 183 -15.57 70.78 23.93
CA ASP A 183 -15.97 69.65 24.79
C ASP A 183 -15.46 69.83 26.22
N ARG A 184 -14.26 70.40 26.41
CA ARG A 184 -13.79 70.77 27.76
C ARG A 184 -14.65 71.83 28.45
N ASP A 185 -15.23 72.76 27.69
CA ASP A 185 -16.13 73.76 28.25
C ASP A 185 -17.52 73.19 28.57
N ARG A 186 -18.01 72.19 27.82
CA ARG A 186 -19.27 71.49 28.12
C ARG A 186 -19.19 70.60 29.36
N ASP A 187 -18.06 69.95 29.59
CA ASP A 187 -17.88 69.09 30.77
C ASP A 187 -17.74 69.90 32.08
N ARG A 188 -17.47 71.21 32.01
CA ARG A 188 -17.43 72.09 33.19
C ARG A 188 -18.80 72.58 33.66
N GLU A 189 -19.79 72.66 32.78
CA GLU A 189 -21.14 73.17 33.11
C GLU A 189 -22.21 72.07 33.27
N GLY A 190 -21.90 70.80 32.98
CA GLY A 190 -22.87 69.70 32.92
C GLY A 190 -22.64 68.53 33.88
N GLY A 191 -22.03 68.75 35.05
CA GLY A 191 -21.75 67.70 36.02
C GLY A 191 -22.94 67.28 36.89
N LYS A 192 -23.95 66.58 36.34
CA LYS A 192 -24.90 65.75 37.10
C LYS A 192 -25.44 64.60 36.23
N ASN A 193 -25.32 63.38 36.77
CA ASN A 193 -25.78 62.06 36.26
C ASN A 193 -24.90 61.30 35.25
N SER A 194 -23.83 60.68 35.75
CA SER A 194 -23.38 59.38 35.24
C SER A 194 -24.00 58.26 36.07
N ARG A 195 -25.21 57.83 35.69
CA ARG A 195 -25.82 56.56 36.13
C ARG A 195 -25.68 55.56 34.98
N TRP A 196 -24.53 54.89 34.91
CA TRP A 196 -24.36 53.67 34.11
C TRP A 196 -23.58 52.63 34.90
N GLY A 197 -24.31 51.96 35.79
CA GLY A 197 -24.05 50.59 36.18
C GLY A 197 -25.26 49.74 35.74
N ARG A 198 -25.04 48.78 34.85
CA ARG A 198 -25.85 47.57 34.66
C ARG A 198 -24.84 46.47 34.27
N ALA A 199 -24.53 45.59 35.21
CA ALA A 199 -25.26 44.35 35.51
C ALA A 199 -25.03 43.30 34.42
N VAL A 200 -23.95 42.53 34.60
CA VAL A 200 -23.74 41.23 33.96
C VAL A 200 -24.71 40.27 34.66
N GLY A 201 -25.73 39.83 33.93
CA GLY A 201 -26.64 38.78 34.37
C GLY A 201 -26.04 37.43 34.02
N ASP A 202 -25.65 36.69 35.06
CA ASP A 202 -25.39 35.27 35.06
C ASP A 202 -26.71 34.51 34.85
N GLY A 203 -26.69 33.46 34.04
CA GLY A 203 -27.87 32.72 33.62
C GLY A 203 -27.54 31.25 33.45
N GLY A 204 -27.51 30.53 34.57
CA GLY A 204 -27.56 29.07 34.62
C GLY A 204 -28.93 28.54 34.19
N GLY A 205 -28.91 27.41 33.50
CA GLY A 205 -30.10 26.66 33.11
C GLY A 205 -29.75 25.18 32.99
N GLU A 206 -30.04 24.44 34.07
CA GLU A 206 -30.12 22.99 34.11
C GLU A 206 -31.37 22.51 33.35
N GLY A 207 -31.25 21.34 32.74
CA GLY A 207 -32.31 20.58 32.06
C GLY A 207 -31.73 19.31 31.46
#